data_AF-H0AAS3-F1
#
_entry.id   AF-H0AAS3-F1
#
_cell.length_a   1.000
_cell.length_b   1.000
_cell.length_c   1.000
_cell.angle_alpha   90.00
_cell.angle_beta   90.00
_cell.angle_gamma   90.00
#
_symmetry.space_group_name_H-M   'P 1'
#
loop_
_entity.id
_entity.type
_entity.pdbx_description
1 polymer ?
#
loop_
_entity_poly.entity_id
_entity_poly.type
_entity_poly.pdbx_seq_one_letter_code
_entity_poly.pdbx_strand_id
1 'polypeptide(L)'
;MSGLHQDLNDRDELRGEMNAVIVVRHPHKHEHGISEISHRFDDVVTTQLHSKLNSEKCLEVFHTNGSAEKIIEFYNQLEGSKHTESVNILPQNTP
;
A
#
# COMPACT_ATOMS: atom_id res chain seq x y z
N MET A 1 6.61 22.00 2.61
CA MET A 1 6.29 20.67 2.03
C MET A 1 5.58 19.84 3.09
N SER A 2 4.27 20.05 3.28
CA SER A 2 3.47 19.39 4.33
C SER A 2 2.25 18.64 3.75
N GLY A 3 2.34 18.17 2.50
CA GLY A 3 1.17 17.70 1.75
C GLY A 3 1.00 16.19 1.62
N LEU A 4 1.52 15.36 2.54
CA LEU A 4 1.44 13.90 2.39
C LEU A 4 0.73 13.17 3.55
N HIS A 5 0.25 13.89 4.57
CA HIS A 5 -0.30 13.27 5.79
C HIS A 5 -1.71 13.74 6.17
N GLN A 6 -2.37 14.59 5.38
CA GLN A 6 -3.61 15.25 5.83
C GLN A 6 -4.93 14.68 5.30
N ASP A 7 -4.92 13.77 4.31
CA ASP A 7 -6.18 13.41 3.63
C ASP A 7 -6.78 12.06 4.08
N LEU A 8 -6.24 11.41 5.12
CA LEU A 8 -6.83 10.15 5.63
C LEU A 8 -7.73 10.34 6.86
N ASN A 9 -7.85 11.57 7.38
CA ASN A 9 -8.60 11.86 8.61
C ASN A 9 -10.07 12.25 8.37
N ASP A 10 -10.48 12.46 7.12
CA ASP A 10 -11.88 12.69 6.80
C ASP A 10 -12.60 11.34 6.82
N ARG A 11 -13.20 11.06 7.98
CA ARG A 11 -13.94 9.83 8.29
C ARG A 11 -15.04 9.47 7.28
N ASP A 12 -15.47 10.41 6.45
CA ASP A 12 -16.45 10.19 5.39
C ASP A 12 -15.82 9.60 4.11
N GLU A 13 -14.53 9.82 3.82
CA GLU A 13 -13.80 9.17 2.71
C GLU A 13 -13.43 7.71 3.04
N LEU A 14 -13.41 7.35 4.32
CA LEU A 14 -13.21 5.98 4.79
C LEU A 14 -14.46 5.10 4.60
N ARG A 15 -15.57 5.66 4.12
CA ARG A 15 -16.85 4.95 3.91
C ARG A 15 -17.16 4.87 2.42
N GLY A 16 -16.86 3.73 1.79
CA GLY A 16 -17.20 3.48 0.39
C GLY A 16 -16.16 2.63 -0.33
N GLU A 17 -16.18 2.72 -1.66
CA GLU A 17 -15.17 2.15 -2.55
C GLU A 17 -14.06 3.17 -2.79
N MET A 18 -12.82 2.70 -2.83
CA MET A 18 -11.61 3.48 -3.06
C MET A 18 -10.77 2.80 -4.13
N ASN A 19 -10.13 3.62 -4.97
CA ASN A 19 -9.02 3.21 -5.81
C ASN A 19 -7.76 3.91 -5.30
N ALA A 20 -6.67 3.17 -5.13
CA ALA A 20 -5.42 3.73 -4.67
C ALA A 20 -4.21 2.97 -5.20
N VAL A 21 -3.08 3.69 -5.26
CA VAL A 21 -1.76 3.10 -5.48
C VAL A 21 -0.99 3.13 -4.18
N ILE A 22 -0.50 1.98 -3.73
CA ILE A 22 0.38 1.86 -2.55
C ILE A 22 1.79 1.56 -3.05
N VAL A 23 2.75 2.35 -2.61
CA VAL A 23 4.17 2.23 -2.97
C VAL A 23 4.97 1.84 -1.74
N VAL A 24 5.63 0.68 -1.81
CA VAL A 24 6.38 0.08 -0.71
C VAL A 24 7.86 -0.02 -1.09
N ARG A 25 8.75 0.42 -0.20
CA ARG A 25 10.17 0.04 -0.26
C ARG A 25 10.47 -0.93 0.87
N HIS A 26 11.19 -2.00 0.55
CA HIS A 26 11.61 -2.98 1.54
C HIS A 26 12.97 -3.60 1.18
N PRO A 27 13.69 -4.17 2.17
CA PRO A 27 14.88 -4.96 1.89
C PRO A 27 14.53 -6.25 1.14
N HIS A 28 15.39 -6.70 0.23
CA HIS A 28 15.17 -7.94 -0.53
C HIS A 28 15.01 -9.15 0.39
N LYS A 29 15.76 -9.22 1.50
CA LYS A 29 15.62 -10.26 2.54
C LYS A 29 14.25 -10.32 3.23
N HIS A 30 13.38 -9.33 3.01
CA HIS A 30 12.04 -9.25 3.61
C HIS A 30 10.91 -9.42 2.59
N GLU A 31 11.24 -9.75 1.34
CA GLU A 31 10.28 -9.99 0.25
C GLU A 31 9.19 -11.00 0.64
N HIS A 32 9.56 -12.09 1.31
CA HIS A 32 8.58 -13.08 1.75
C HIS A 32 7.53 -12.50 2.70
N GLY A 33 7.94 -11.64 3.64
CA GLY A 33 7.00 -10.99 4.55
C GLY A 33 6.08 -9.99 3.86
N ILE A 34 6.54 -9.34 2.78
CA ILE A 34 5.69 -8.48 1.95
C ILE A 34 4.65 -9.32 1.20
N SER A 35 5.07 -10.43 0.60
CA SER A 35 4.17 -11.38 -0.09
C SER A 35 3.12 -11.97 0.84
N GLU A 36 3.48 -12.33 2.08
CA GLU A 36 2.51 -12.81 3.07
C GLU A 36 1.48 -11.75 3.45
N ILE A 37 1.88 -10.48 3.53
CA ILE A 37 0.95 -9.38 3.78
C ILE A 37 0.04 -9.19 2.57
N SER A 38 0.58 -9.10 1.36
CA SER A 38 -0.21 -8.85 0.14
C SER A 38 -1.24 -9.93 -0.14
N HIS A 39 -0.90 -11.22 0.05
CA HIS A 39 -1.84 -12.33 -0.15
C HIS A 39 -3.09 -12.26 0.74
N ARG A 40 -3.03 -11.60 1.91
CA ARG A 40 -4.23 -11.40 2.76
C ARG A 40 -5.22 -10.38 2.17
N PHE A 41 -4.80 -9.63 1.16
CA PHE A 41 -5.53 -8.55 0.52
C PHE A 41 -5.69 -8.76 -1.00
N ASP A 42 -5.50 -9.99 -1.50
CA ASP A 42 -5.62 -10.33 -2.94
C ASP A 42 -6.99 -9.96 -3.55
N ASP A 43 -8.04 -9.81 -2.73
CA ASP A 43 -9.36 -9.41 -3.19
C ASP A 43 -9.50 -7.91 -3.48
N VAL A 44 -8.60 -7.07 -2.96
CA VAL A 44 -8.54 -5.63 -3.25
C VAL A 44 -7.30 -5.23 -4.05
N VAL A 45 -6.26 -6.07 -4.08
CA VAL A 45 -5.08 -5.87 -4.93
C VAL A 45 -5.40 -6.33 -6.34
N THR A 46 -5.49 -5.40 -7.27
CA THR A 46 -5.76 -5.74 -8.68
C THR A 46 -4.48 -5.99 -9.46
N THR A 47 -3.38 -5.32 -9.07
CA THR A 47 -2.08 -5.43 -9.74
C THR A 47 -0.97 -5.25 -8.70
N GLN A 48 0.06 -6.09 -8.78
CA GLN A 48 1.30 -5.95 -8.03
C GLN A 48 2.48 -5.88 -9.00
N LEU A 49 3.30 -4.85 -8.88
CA LEU A 49 4.55 -4.70 -9.62
C LEU A 49 5.71 -4.75 -8.63
N HIS A 50 6.58 -5.74 -8.77
CA HIS A 50 7.79 -5.86 -7.98
C HIS A 50 9.01 -5.49 -8.83
N SER A 51 9.82 -4.54 -8.34
CA SER A 51 11.04 -4.08 -9.01
C SER A 51 12.23 -4.10 -8.05
N LYS A 52 13.35 -4.67 -8.49
CA LYS A 52 14.62 -4.54 -7.74
C LYS A 52 15.22 -3.16 -8.02
N LEU A 53 15.40 -2.35 -6.98
CA LEU A 53 16.10 -1.06 -7.10
C LEU A 53 17.61 -1.26 -7.12
N ASN A 54 18.11 -2.21 -6.32
CA ASN A 54 19.48 -2.68 -6.29
C ASN A 54 19.53 -4.09 -5.67
N SER A 55 20.71 -4.61 -5.31
CA SER A 55 20.85 -5.96 -4.74
C SER A 55 20.16 -6.13 -3.38
N GLU A 56 20.00 -5.06 -2.61
CA GLU A 56 19.52 -5.11 -1.24
C GLU A 56 18.08 -4.59 -1.08
N LYS A 57 17.55 -3.87 -2.07
CA LYS A 57 16.27 -3.14 -1.95
C LYS A 57 15.34 -3.40 -3.11
N CYS A 58 14.06 -3.56 -2.77
CA CYS A 58 12.97 -3.69 -3.72
C CYS A 58 11.98 -2.53 -3.55
N LEU A 59 11.34 -2.20 -4.67
CA LEU A 59 10.19 -1.32 -4.76
C LEU A 59 9.01 -2.17 -5.21
N GLU A 60 7.95 -2.18 -4.40
CA GLU A 60 6.66 -2.75 -4.80
C GLU A 60 5.64 -1.65 -5.00
N VAL A 61 4.82 -1.82 -6.04
CA VAL A 61 3.69 -0.96 -6.35
C VAL A 61 2.45 -1.84 -6.42
N PHE A 62 1.51 -1.57 -5.53
CA PHE A 62 0.20 -2.21 -5.51
C PHE A 62 -0.82 -1.24 -6.06
N HIS A 63 -1.53 -1.64 -7.11
CA HIS A 63 -2.77 -0.99 -7.49
C HIS A 63 -3.92 -1.70 -6.78
N THR A 64 -4.79 -0.92 -6.14
CA THR A 64 -5.86 -1.42 -5.30
C THR A 64 -7.20 -0.81 -5.70
N ASN A 65 -8.26 -1.60 -5.60
CA ASN A 65 -9.62 -1.17 -5.86
C ASN A 65 -10.59 -2.00 -5.03
N GLY A 66 -11.40 -1.35 -4.20
CA GLY A 66 -12.33 -2.05 -3.31
C GLY A 66 -12.76 -1.18 -2.13
N SER A 67 -13.25 -1.82 -1.07
CA SER A 67 -13.60 -1.16 0.19
C SER A 67 -12.44 -0.29 0.71
N ALA A 68 -12.73 1.00 0.95
CA ALA A 68 -11.79 1.95 1.53
C ALA A 68 -11.22 1.44 2.87
N GLU A 69 -12.06 0.88 3.73
CA GLU A 69 -11.64 0.30 5.01
C GLU A 69 -10.57 -0.78 4.83
N LYS A 70 -10.75 -1.65 3.83
CA LYS A 70 -9.83 -2.76 3.55
C LYS A 70 -8.52 -2.29 2.91
N ILE A 71 -8.58 -1.30 2.02
CA ILE A 71 -7.38 -0.69 1.42
C ILE A 71 -6.55 0.04 2.48
N ILE A 72 -7.21 0.76 3.40
CA ILE A 72 -6.54 1.42 4.51
C ILE A 72 -5.98 0.41 5.51
N GLU A 73 -6.67 -0.70 5.79
CA GLU A 73 -6.10 -1.79 6.58
C GLU A 73 -4.85 -2.38 5.91
N PHE A 74 -4.87 -2.61 4.59
CA PHE A 74 -3.71 -3.10 3.85
C PHE A 74 -2.52 -2.13 3.97
N TYR A 75 -2.76 -0.84 3.74
CA TYR A 75 -1.75 0.21 3.94
C TYR A 75 -1.17 0.17 5.36
N ASN A 76 -2.02 0.11 6.39
CA ASN A 76 -1.59 0.09 7.79
C ASN A 76 -0.78 -1.17 8.14
N GLN A 77 -1.16 -2.34 7.61
CA GLN A 77 -0.41 -3.58 7.81
C GLN A 77 0.96 -3.53 7.13
N LEU A 78 1.08 -2.88 5.98
CA LEU A 78 2.37 -2.63 5.34
C LEU A 78 3.18 -1.61 6.14
N GLU A 79 2.64 -0.44 6.45
CA GLU A 79 3.34 0.66 7.14
C GLU A 79 3.84 0.25 8.54
N GLY A 80 3.04 -0.49 9.29
CA GLY A 80 3.39 -0.99 10.62
C GLY A 80 4.31 -2.23 10.61
N SER A 81 4.65 -2.75 9.44
CA SER A 81 5.44 -3.98 9.32
C SER A 81 6.93 -3.72 9.55
N LYS A 82 7.57 -4.61 10.31
CA LYS A 82 9.04 -4.67 10.39
C LYS A 82 9.73 -4.99 9.05
N HIS A 83 8.95 -5.42 8.05
CA HIS A 83 9.45 -5.82 6.74
C HIS A 83 9.61 -4.65 5.78
N THR A 84 9.03 -3.48 6.06
CA THR A 84 9.06 -2.30 5.18
C THR A 84 10.01 -1.21 5.68
N GLU A 85 10.64 -0.48 4.75
CA GLU A 85 11.40 0.74 5.04
C GLU A 85 10.53 2.00 4.91
N SER A 86 9.59 2.00 3.98
CA SER A 86 8.64 3.11 3.78
C SER A 86 7.44 2.65 2.96
N VAL A 87 6.28 3.20 3.28
CA VAL A 87 5.01 2.96 2.58
C VAL A 87 4.37 4.31 2.29
N ASN A 88 3.81 4.49 1.10
CA ASN A 88 3.02 5.66 0.73
C ASN A 88 1.74 5.20 0.04
N ILE A 89 0.64 5.89 0.28
CA ILE A 89 -0.62 5.68 -0.43
C ILE A 89 -0.96 6.92 -1.26
N LEU A 90 -1.45 6.67 -2.47
CA LEU A 90 -1.88 7.69 -3.43
C LEU A 90 -3.32 7.36 -3.84
N PRO A 91 -4.34 7.92 -3.16
CA PRO A 91 -5.72 7.80 -3.58
C PRO A 91 -5.87 8.27 -5.03
N GLN A 92 -6.54 7.47 -5.85
CA GLN A 92 -6.86 7.77 -7.25
C GLN A 92 -8.37 8.07 -7.29
N ASN A 93 -8.77 9.22 -6.74
CA ASN A 93 -10.19 9.62 -6.71
C ASN A 93 -10.80 9.46 -8.11
N THR A 94 -11.92 8.75 -8.19
CA THR A 94 -12.73 8.72 -9.41
C THR A 94 -13.59 9.98 -9.42
N PRO A 95 -13.59 10.79 -10.49
CA PRO A 95 -14.41 11.99 -10.57
C PRO A 95 -15.92 11.70 -10.47
#